data_AF-A0AAE0D696-F1
#
_entry.id   AF-A0AAE0D696-F1
#
_cell.length_a   1.000
_cell.length_b   1.000
_cell.length_c   1.000
_cell.angle_alpha   90.00
_cell.angle_beta   90.00
_cell.angle_gamma   90.00
#
_symmetry.space_group_name_H-M   'P 1'
#
loop_
_entity.id
_entity.type
_entity.pdbx_description
1 polymer ?
#
loop_
_entity_poly.entity_id
_entity_poly.type
_entity_poly.pdbx_seq_one_letter_code
_entity_poly.pdbx_strand_id
1 'polypeptide(L)'
;MMEEKVIMVKRRRFVATTMSGCGILVVGGVVAAFLIGERIAGVDPFNIATFAWVLAGFVILIAKSLFVREWPWRDFLRGRVPCRSVSELHTVTGVDEQDIMEYLLSKESYTILITKGPYNRIFSRRSDDGFSIDVEMELRTLVSGGIVVVQVASHMGPALVCLDIRRGMEGRTSIRHSDKPSKDERLLGCFDFPEAFDEEHEVPLPTLTESMAWTRILGVYHPKGKKFR
;
A
#
# COMPACT_ATOMS: atom_id res chain seq x y z
N MET A 1 -2.84 -7.47 12.52
CA MET A 1 -4.07 -8.25 12.32
C MET A 1 -4.65 -7.69 11.04
N MET A 2 -4.63 -8.49 9.97
CA MET A 2 -5.13 -8.07 8.67
C MET A 2 -6.62 -8.41 8.63
N GLU A 3 -7.44 -7.38 8.43
CA GLU A 3 -8.84 -7.57 8.03
C GLU A 3 -8.86 -7.66 6.50
N GLU A 4 -9.90 -8.25 5.91
CA GLU A 4 -9.95 -8.52 4.46
C GLU A 4 -9.73 -7.29 3.59
N LYS A 5 -9.97 -6.08 4.13
CA LYS A 5 -9.94 -4.82 3.38
C LYS A 5 -8.96 -3.78 3.95
N VAL A 6 -8.36 -4.05 5.12
CA VAL A 6 -7.63 -3.04 5.90
C VAL A 6 -6.44 -3.66 6.63
N ILE A 7 -5.31 -2.97 6.58
CA ILE A 7 -4.11 -3.32 7.34
C ILE A 7 -4.06 -2.49 8.61
N MET A 8 -4.16 -3.15 9.76
CA MET A 8 -4.13 -2.47 11.07
C MET A 8 -2.70 -2.32 11.60
N VAL A 9 -2.22 -1.09 11.69
CA VAL A 9 -0.90 -0.74 12.27
C VAL A 9 -1.05 -0.30 13.72
N LYS A 10 -0.18 -0.77 14.61
CA LYS A 10 -0.19 -0.37 16.03
C LYS A 10 0.69 0.87 16.24
N ARG A 11 0.08 2.00 16.63
CA ARG A 11 0.75 3.27 17.00
C ARG A 11 0.41 3.68 18.44
N ARG A 12 0.51 2.74 19.39
CA ARG A 12 0.15 2.97 20.80
C ARG A 12 0.92 4.11 21.47
N ARG A 13 2.21 4.25 21.17
CA ARG A 13 3.06 5.29 21.78
C ARG A 13 2.56 6.69 21.43
N PHE A 14 2.28 6.94 20.15
CA PHE A 14 1.76 8.22 19.68
C PHE A 14 0.45 8.59 20.38
N VAL A 15 -0.53 7.68 20.39
CA VAL A 15 -1.82 7.93 21.06
C VAL A 15 -1.63 8.15 22.56
N ALA A 16 -0.79 7.34 23.22
CA ALA A 16 -0.53 7.49 24.64
C ALA A 16 0.11 8.84 24.97
N THR A 17 1.09 9.30 24.18
CA THR A 17 1.72 10.61 24.38
C THR A 17 0.75 11.76 24.15
N THR A 18 -0.08 11.70 23.09
CA THR A 18 -1.10 12.73 22.82
C THR A 18 -2.14 12.79 23.93
N MET A 19 -2.69 11.64 24.33
CA MET A 19 -3.69 11.57 25.41
C MET A 19 -3.12 12.04 26.75
N SER A 20 -1.88 11.68 27.06
CA SER A 20 -1.22 12.13 28.28
C SER A 20 -0.98 13.64 28.26
N GLY A 21 -0.51 14.20 27.13
CA GLY A 21 -0.31 15.64 26.96
C GLY A 21 -1.62 16.43 27.11
N CYS A 22 -2.70 15.97 26.47
CA CYS A 22 -4.03 16.57 26.62
C CYS A 22 -4.55 16.45 28.05
N GLY A 23 -4.31 15.32 28.72
CA GLY A 23 -4.67 15.12 30.14
C GLY A 23 -3.94 16.11 31.06
N ILE A 24 -2.63 16.30 30.87
CA ILE A 24 -1.84 17.28 31.61
C ILE A 24 -2.36 18.70 31.36
N LEU A 25 -2.72 19.02 30.12
CA LEU A 25 -3.21 20.34 29.73
C LEU A 25 -4.56 20.65 30.40
N VAL A 26 -5.47 19.69 30.42
CA VAL A 26 -6.77 19.82 31.11
C VAL A 26 -6.61 19.93 32.62
N VAL A 27 -5.84 19.02 33.24
CA VAL A 27 -5.60 19.03 34.69
C VAL A 27 -4.87 20.32 35.08
N GLY A 28 -3.87 20.74 34.31
CA GLY A 28 -3.15 22.00 34.51
C GLY A 28 -4.06 23.22 34.42
N GLY A 29 -4.97 23.26 33.43
CA GLY A 29 -5.96 24.33 33.30
C GLY A 29 -6.92 24.42 34.49
N VAL A 30 -7.37 23.27 35.00
CA VAL A 30 -8.24 23.20 36.19
C VAL A 30 -7.48 23.62 37.45
N VAL A 31 -6.28 23.10 37.67
CA VAL A 31 -5.44 23.45 38.82
C VAL A 31 -5.09 24.94 38.79
N ALA A 32 -4.79 25.50 37.60
CA ALA A 32 -4.56 26.92 37.43
C ALA A 32 -5.80 27.74 37.79
N ALA A 33 -7.00 27.35 37.34
CA ALA A 33 -8.24 28.03 37.70
C ALA A 33 -8.48 28.09 39.22
N PHE A 34 -8.21 26.99 39.94
CA PHE A 34 -8.36 26.95 41.40
C PHE A 34 -7.26 27.69 42.16
N LEU A 35 -6.00 27.63 41.72
CA LEU A 35 -4.86 28.27 42.40
C LEU A 35 -4.80 29.78 42.14
N ILE A 36 -5.23 30.23 40.96
CA ILE A 36 -5.17 31.64 40.56
C ILE A 36 -6.29 32.45 41.26
N GLY A 37 -7.49 31.90 41.43
CA GLY A 37 -8.59 32.56 42.16
C GLY A 37 -8.81 34.02 41.74
N GLU A 38 -9.15 34.91 42.69
CA GLU A 38 -9.32 36.37 42.44
C GLU A 38 -7.99 37.14 42.29
N ARG A 39 -6.83 36.47 42.22
CA ARG A 39 -5.52 37.18 42.27
C ARG A 39 -5.20 38.00 41.02
N ILE A 40 -5.94 37.83 39.93
CA ILE A 40 -5.76 38.58 38.68
C ILE A 40 -7.01 39.43 38.44
N ALA A 41 -6.88 40.75 38.62
CA ALA A 41 -7.97 41.68 38.38
C ALA A 41 -8.37 41.67 36.89
N GLY A 42 -9.60 41.24 36.59
CA GLY A 42 -10.19 41.31 35.25
C GLY A 42 -10.14 40.03 34.41
N VAL A 43 -9.63 38.91 34.94
CA VAL A 43 -9.65 37.60 34.24
C VAL A 43 -10.42 36.59 35.07
N ASP A 44 -11.48 36.01 34.51
CA ASP A 44 -12.21 34.89 35.13
C ASP A 44 -11.35 33.60 35.06
N PRO A 45 -10.94 33.01 36.18
CA PRO A 45 -10.13 31.79 36.21
C PRO A 45 -10.79 30.60 35.48
N PHE A 46 -12.12 30.56 35.42
CA PHE A 46 -12.85 29.50 34.71
C PHE A 46 -12.71 29.60 33.18
N ASN A 47 -12.43 30.78 32.64
CA ASN A 47 -12.13 30.92 31.21
C ASN A 47 -10.82 30.22 30.84
N ILE A 48 -9.81 30.24 31.71
CA ILE A 48 -8.54 29.54 31.48
C ILE A 48 -8.76 28.03 31.38
N ALA A 49 -9.56 27.46 32.28
CA ALA A 49 -9.92 26.04 32.23
C ALA A 49 -10.67 25.71 30.94
N THR A 50 -11.57 26.60 30.50
CA THR A 50 -12.33 26.42 29.25
C THR A 50 -11.42 26.45 28.03
N PHE A 51 -10.48 27.40 27.93
CA PHE A 51 -9.50 27.45 26.86
C PHE A 51 -8.59 26.21 26.84
N ALA A 52 -8.18 25.73 28.01
CA ALA A 52 -7.39 24.51 28.13
C ALA A 52 -8.16 23.28 27.60
N TRP A 53 -9.43 23.14 27.95
CA TRP A 53 -10.29 22.09 27.41
C TRP A 53 -10.46 22.17 25.89
N VAL A 54 -10.73 23.37 25.36
CA VAL A 54 -10.88 23.60 23.92
C VAL A 54 -9.59 23.27 23.17
N LEU A 55 -8.45 23.71 23.68
CA LEU A 55 -7.14 23.43 23.09
C LEU A 55 -6.82 21.93 23.12
N ALA A 56 -7.09 21.24 24.23
CA ALA A 56 -6.90 19.80 24.33
C ALA A 56 -7.78 19.05 23.31
N GLY A 57 -9.05 19.43 23.16
CA GLY A 57 -9.94 18.87 22.15
C GLY A 57 -9.41 19.08 20.74
N PHE A 58 -8.93 20.29 20.42
CA PHE A 58 -8.36 20.62 19.12
C PHE A 58 -7.11 19.80 18.81
N VAL A 59 -6.19 19.64 19.77
CA VAL A 59 -4.99 18.81 19.63
C VAL A 59 -5.36 17.35 19.34
N ILE A 60 -6.36 16.79 20.01
CA ILE A 60 -6.82 15.41 19.74
C ILE A 60 -7.40 15.30 18.33
N LEU A 61 -8.19 16.29 17.89
CA LEU A 61 -8.78 16.30 16.55
C LEU A 61 -7.71 16.37 15.45
N ILE A 62 -6.70 17.23 15.60
CA ILE A 62 -5.55 17.28 14.69
C ILE A 62 -4.81 15.94 14.71
N ALA A 63 -4.48 15.43 15.90
CA ALA A 63 -3.73 14.18 16.03
C ALA A 63 -4.43 12.99 15.35
N LYS A 64 -5.77 12.98 15.38
CA LYS A 64 -6.62 12.01 14.69
C LYS A 64 -6.56 12.14 13.16
N SER A 65 -6.38 13.34 12.62
CA SER A 65 -6.37 13.59 11.16
C SER A 65 -4.99 13.53 10.51
N LEU A 66 -3.90 13.37 11.29
CA LEU A 66 -2.53 13.39 10.74
C LEU A 66 -2.18 12.21 9.84
N PHE A 67 -2.77 11.03 10.09
CA PHE A 67 -2.29 9.78 9.51
C PHE A 67 -3.22 9.15 8.48
N VAL A 68 -4.53 9.24 8.70
CA VAL A 68 -5.53 8.59 7.86
C VAL A 68 -6.72 9.52 7.74
N ARG A 69 -7.31 9.56 6.55
CA ARG A 69 -8.47 10.42 6.24
C ARG A 69 -9.67 10.12 7.15
N GLU A 70 -9.90 8.85 7.45
CA GLU A 70 -10.97 8.37 8.33
C GLU A 70 -10.43 7.43 9.42
N TRP A 71 -10.00 7.98 10.56
CA TRP A 71 -9.62 7.17 11.71
C TRP A 71 -10.81 6.99 12.68
N PRO A 72 -11.38 5.79 12.90
CA PRO A 72 -12.45 5.61 13.88
C PRO A 72 -11.99 5.87 15.32
N TRP A 73 -12.83 6.51 16.15
CA TRP A 73 -12.50 6.79 17.56
C TRP A 73 -12.15 5.54 18.36
N ARG A 74 -12.87 4.44 18.13
CA ARG A 74 -12.62 3.14 18.76
C ARG A 74 -11.19 2.65 18.50
N ASP A 75 -10.69 2.82 17.28
CA ASP A 75 -9.37 2.36 16.89
C ASP A 75 -8.28 3.34 17.32
N PHE A 76 -8.57 4.64 17.29
CA PHE A 76 -7.72 5.67 17.88
C PHE A 76 -7.42 5.40 19.34
N LEU A 77 -8.45 5.21 20.19
CA LEU A 77 -8.28 4.92 21.61
C LEU A 77 -7.53 3.61 21.88
N ARG A 78 -7.61 2.64 20.95
CA ARG A 78 -6.85 1.38 21.02
C ARG A 78 -5.43 1.49 20.47
N GLY A 79 -5.04 2.65 19.95
CA GLY A 79 -3.75 2.88 19.29
C GLY A 79 -3.57 2.06 18.03
N ARG A 80 -4.64 1.84 17.27
CA ARG A 80 -4.66 1.08 16.01
C ARG A 80 -5.05 2.01 14.87
N VAL A 81 -4.22 2.09 13.84
CA VAL A 81 -4.45 2.89 12.64
C VAL A 81 -4.90 1.95 11.52
N PRO A 82 -6.12 2.10 11.00
CA PRO A 82 -6.58 1.34 9.83
C PRO A 82 -6.03 1.97 8.55
N CYS A 83 -5.05 1.32 7.91
CA CYS A 83 -4.54 1.75 6.62
C CYS A 83 -5.32 1.06 5.49
N ARG A 84 -5.86 1.87 4.56
CA ARG A 84 -6.66 1.41 3.41
C ARG A 84 -5.91 1.48 2.09
N SER A 85 -4.75 2.13 2.03
CA SER A 85 -3.88 2.18 0.85
C SER A 85 -2.42 1.91 1.18
N VAL A 86 -1.60 1.68 0.14
CA VAL A 86 -0.14 1.54 0.29
C VAL A 86 0.47 2.86 0.72
N SER A 87 0.05 3.98 0.13
CA SER A 87 0.51 5.33 0.53
C SER A 87 0.20 5.68 1.99
N GLU A 88 -0.98 5.30 2.50
CA GLU A 88 -1.34 5.46 3.92
C GLU A 88 -0.44 4.58 4.79
N LEU A 89 -0.14 3.36 4.35
CA LEU A 89 0.72 2.45 5.09
C LEU A 89 2.17 2.97 5.14
N HIS A 90 2.68 3.52 4.04
CA HIS A 90 3.96 4.23 3.99
C HIS A 90 3.98 5.42 4.96
N THR A 91 2.99 6.31 4.88
CA THR A 91 2.87 7.49 5.77
C THR A 91 2.84 7.09 7.25
N VAL A 92 2.17 5.98 7.58
CA VAL A 92 2.01 5.53 8.96
C VAL A 92 3.20 4.73 9.47
N THR A 93 3.92 3.98 8.64
CA THR A 93 5.02 3.10 9.07
C THR A 93 6.41 3.67 8.79
N GLY A 94 6.54 4.50 7.76
CA GLY A 94 7.82 4.96 7.20
C GLY A 94 8.55 3.89 6.39
N VAL A 95 7.93 2.75 6.11
CA VAL A 95 8.50 1.69 5.26
C VAL A 95 8.31 2.09 3.80
N ASP A 96 9.32 1.83 2.96
CA ASP A 96 9.27 2.12 1.54
C ASP A 96 8.05 1.45 0.86
N GLU A 97 7.45 2.14 -0.11
CA GLU A 97 6.25 1.66 -0.79
C GLU A 97 6.51 0.36 -1.57
N GLN A 98 7.70 0.21 -2.16
CA GLN A 98 8.10 -0.99 -2.88
C GLN A 98 8.32 -2.16 -1.90
N ASP A 99 8.94 -1.92 -0.75
CA ASP A 99 9.13 -2.95 0.29
C ASP A 99 7.77 -3.42 0.85
N ILE A 100 6.82 -2.50 1.06
CA ILE A 100 5.45 -2.83 1.44
C ILE A 100 4.84 -3.74 0.38
N MET A 101 4.98 -3.39 -0.89
CA MET A 101 4.41 -4.15 -1.99
C MET A 101 5.02 -5.55 -2.11
N GLU A 102 6.35 -5.66 -2.02
CA GLU A 102 7.07 -6.95 -2.00
C GLU A 102 6.55 -7.83 -0.86
N TYR A 103 6.38 -7.24 0.32
CA TYR A 103 5.83 -7.93 1.47
C TYR A 103 4.39 -8.42 1.20
N LEU A 104 3.53 -7.59 0.62
CA LEU A 104 2.17 -7.97 0.27
C LEU A 104 2.13 -9.11 -0.75
N LEU A 105 2.97 -9.06 -1.78
CA LEU A 105 3.06 -10.10 -2.82
C LEU A 105 3.54 -11.43 -2.26
N SER A 106 4.59 -11.41 -1.43
CA SER A 106 5.16 -12.62 -0.83
C SER A 106 4.21 -13.29 0.16
N LYS A 107 3.32 -12.51 0.78
CA LYS A 107 2.33 -13.00 1.76
C LYS A 107 0.96 -13.25 1.17
N GLU A 108 0.72 -12.96 -0.10
CA GLU A 108 -0.61 -13.02 -0.71
C GLU A 108 -1.32 -14.35 -0.44
N SER A 109 -0.64 -15.49 -0.63
CA SER A 109 -1.20 -16.83 -0.40
C SER A 109 -1.57 -17.12 1.06
N TYR A 110 -0.98 -16.38 2.00
CA TYR A 110 -1.24 -16.50 3.44
C TYR A 110 -2.17 -15.41 3.98
N THR A 111 -2.49 -14.39 3.17
CA THR A 111 -3.35 -13.27 3.60
C THR A 111 -4.75 -13.41 3.02
N ILE A 112 -5.75 -12.99 3.79
CA ILE A 112 -7.13 -12.81 3.30
C ILE A 112 -7.35 -11.42 2.68
N LEU A 113 -6.27 -10.67 2.42
CA LEU A 113 -6.37 -9.30 1.95
C LEU A 113 -6.87 -9.29 0.50
N ILE A 114 -7.90 -8.50 0.25
CA ILE A 114 -8.46 -8.25 -1.08
C ILE A 114 -7.94 -6.90 -1.55
N THR A 115 -7.39 -6.84 -2.76
CA THR A 115 -6.78 -5.62 -3.31
C THR A 115 -7.69 -4.93 -4.32
N LYS A 116 -7.62 -3.60 -4.37
CA LYS A 116 -8.32 -2.73 -5.32
C LYS A 116 -7.35 -1.69 -5.90
N GLY A 117 -7.81 -0.91 -6.88
CA GLY A 117 -7.05 0.21 -7.43
C GLY A 117 -6.37 -0.12 -8.76
N PRO A 118 -5.72 0.88 -9.38
CA PRO A 118 -5.23 0.78 -10.76
C PRO A 118 -4.11 -0.25 -10.95
N TYR A 119 -3.25 -0.44 -9.95
CA TYR A 119 -2.07 -1.31 -10.02
C TYR A 119 -2.28 -2.68 -9.36
N ASN A 120 -3.53 -3.08 -9.06
CA ASN A 120 -3.81 -4.34 -8.36
C ASN A 120 -3.70 -5.60 -9.25
N ARG A 121 -3.45 -5.46 -10.55
CA ARG A 121 -3.56 -6.55 -11.56
C ARG A 121 -2.72 -7.80 -11.26
N ILE A 122 -1.65 -7.62 -10.50
CA ILE A 122 -0.68 -8.65 -10.16
C ILE A 122 -1.17 -9.57 -9.02
N PHE A 123 -2.13 -9.09 -8.23
CA PHE A 123 -2.76 -9.85 -7.16
C PHE A 123 -3.91 -10.69 -7.73
N SER A 124 -4.05 -11.91 -7.25
CA SER A 124 -5.17 -12.80 -7.55
C SER A 124 -6.45 -12.36 -6.89
N ARG A 125 -6.37 -11.97 -5.61
CA ARG A 125 -7.55 -11.62 -4.80
C ARG A 125 -7.90 -10.15 -4.98
N ARG A 126 -8.77 -9.87 -5.95
CA ARG A 126 -9.18 -8.52 -6.32
C ARG A 126 -10.68 -8.32 -6.16
N SER A 127 -11.07 -7.12 -5.74
CA SER A 127 -12.45 -6.66 -5.68
C SER A 127 -12.50 -5.14 -5.80
N ASP A 128 -13.67 -4.59 -6.13
CA ASP A 128 -13.91 -3.15 -6.11
C ASP A 128 -13.84 -2.57 -4.68
N ASP A 129 -14.11 -3.42 -3.67
CA ASP A 129 -14.08 -3.06 -2.25
C ASP A 129 -12.99 -3.82 -1.48
N GLY A 130 -11.78 -3.26 -1.51
CA GLY A 130 -10.58 -3.81 -0.86
C GLY A 130 -9.53 -2.76 -0.49
N PHE A 131 -8.34 -3.23 -0.14
CA PHE A 131 -7.15 -2.43 0.13
C PHE A 131 -6.56 -1.85 -1.17
N SER A 132 -6.35 -0.55 -1.21
CA SER A 132 -5.96 0.17 -2.42
C SER A 132 -4.47 0.05 -2.72
N ILE A 133 -4.16 -0.46 -3.91
CA ILE A 133 -2.83 -0.47 -4.52
C ILE A 133 -2.76 0.75 -5.44
N ASP A 134 -2.32 1.87 -4.87
CA ASP A 134 -2.29 3.20 -5.47
C ASP A 134 -0.90 3.63 -5.97
N VAL A 135 0.11 2.79 -5.76
CA VAL A 135 1.50 3.02 -6.17
C VAL A 135 1.88 2.06 -7.29
N GLU A 136 2.59 2.57 -8.30
CA GLU A 136 3.11 1.75 -9.39
C GLU A 136 4.21 0.80 -8.90
N MET A 137 4.21 -0.42 -9.42
CA MET A 137 5.18 -1.43 -9.05
C MET A 137 6.42 -1.39 -9.93
N GLU A 138 7.59 -1.33 -9.29
CA GLU A 138 8.85 -1.49 -10.01
C GLU A 138 9.11 -2.94 -10.42
N LEU A 139 9.86 -3.11 -11.51
CA LEU A 139 10.28 -4.44 -11.99
C LEU A 139 11.11 -5.21 -10.94
N ARG A 140 11.90 -4.50 -10.13
CA ARG A 140 12.68 -5.10 -9.04
C ARG A 140 11.74 -5.74 -8.01
N THR A 141 10.72 -5.01 -7.59
CA THR A 141 9.70 -5.44 -6.65
C THR A 141 8.90 -6.64 -7.16
N LEU A 142 8.58 -6.65 -8.46
CA LEU A 142 7.97 -7.81 -9.12
C LEU A 142 8.86 -9.05 -9.01
N VAL A 143 10.13 -8.92 -9.39
CA VAL A 143 11.08 -10.03 -9.37
C VAL A 143 11.32 -10.54 -7.94
N SER A 144 11.52 -9.65 -6.97
CA SER A 144 11.65 -10.00 -5.55
C SER A 144 10.38 -10.66 -5.00
N GLY A 145 9.21 -10.20 -5.45
CA GLY A 145 7.92 -10.77 -5.12
C GLY A 145 7.66 -12.15 -5.75
N GLY A 146 8.54 -12.64 -6.62
CA GLY A 146 8.40 -13.94 -7.29
C GLY A 146 7.64 -13.87 -8.61
N ILE A 147 7.67 -12.71 -9.29
CA ILE A 147 7.12 -12.53 -10.62
C ILE A 147 8.23 -12.14 -11.59
N VAL A 148 8.53 -13.03 -12.53
CA VAL A 148 9.63 -12.85 -13.48
C VAL A 148 9.06 -12.54 -14.86
N VAL A 149 9.44 -11.39 -15.42
CA VAL A 149 9.06 -11.02 -16.79
C VAL A 149 10.09 -11.60 -17.76
N VAL A 150 9.64 -12.45 -18.67
CA VAL A 150 10.48 -13.18 -19.63
C VAL A 150 10.14 -12.70 -21.05
N GLN A 151 11.17 -12.40 -21.82
CA GLN A 151 11.04 -12.11 -23.24
C GLN A 151 11.02 -13.44 -24.02
N VAL A 152 10.00 -13.62 -24.86
CA VAL A 152 9.80 -14.79 -25.69
C VAL A 152 9.67 -14.41 -27.16
N ALA A 153 10.08 -15.30 -28.06
CA ALA A 153 9.86 -15.16 -29.49
C ALA A 153 8.52 -15.81 -29.87
N SER A 154 7.62 -15.07 -30.51
CA SER A 154 6.37 -15.57 -31.06
C SER A 154 6.32 -15.41 -32.57
N HIS A 155 5.34 -16.06 -33.21
CA HIS A 155 5.07 -15.92 -34.64
C HIS A 155 4.73 -14.47 -35.06
N MET A 156 4.24 -13.66 -34.12
CA MET A 156 3.90 -12.25 -34.33
C MET A 156 5.02 -11.28 -33.96
N GLY A 157 6.18 -11.76 -33.48
CA GLY A 157 7.28 -10.93 -32.98
C GLY A 157 7.72 -11.28 -31.57
N PRO A 158 8.72 -10.57 -31.01
CA PRO A 158 9.10 -10.71 -29.61
C PRO A 158 7.96 -10.25 -28.71
N ALA A 159 7.82 -10.87 -27.55
CA ALA A 159 6.78 -10.51 -26.59
C ALA A 159 7.24 -10.75 -25.16
N LEU A 160 6.52 -10.16 -24.21
CA LEU A 160 6.76 -10.35 -22.78
C LEU A 160 5.72 -11.27 -22.18
N VAL A 161 6.18 -12.24 -21.40
CA VAL A 161 5.35 -13.17 -20.63
C VAL A 161 5.73 -13.05 -19.16
N CYS A 162 4.75 -12.86 -18.29
CA CYS A 162 4.96 -12.86 -16.84
C CYS A 162 4.86 -14.29 -16.29
N LEU A 163 5.91 -14.73 -15.59
CA LEU A 163 5.90 -15.94 -14.78
C LEU A 163 5.62 -15.62 -13.34
N ASP A 164 4.72 -16.37 -12.74
CA ASP A 164 4.43 -16.29 -11.31
C ASP A 164 4.96 -17.56 -10.64
N ILE A 165 6.10 -17.42 -9.96
CA ILE A 165 6.78 -18.53 -9.27
C ILE A 165 6.42 -18.57 -7.77
N ARG A 166 5.43 -17.79 -7.34
CA ARG A 166 5.00 -17.74 -5.94
C ARG A 166 4.38 -19.07 -5.50
N ARG A 167 4.66 -19.48 -4.27
CA ARG A 167 4.16 -20.75 -3.70
C ARG A 167 2.64 -20.67 -3.49
N GLY A 168 1.92 -21.65 -4.04
CA GLY A 168 0.47 -21.80 -3.88
C GLY A 168 -0.37 -20.98 -4.86
N MET A 169 0.27 -20.33 -5.83
CA MET A 169 -0.41 -19.68 -6.94
C MET A 169 -0.63 -20.67 -8.09
N GLU A 170 -1.79 -20.59 -8.75
CA GLU A 170 -2.09 -21.33 -9.99
C GLU A 170 -1.39 -20.73 -11.22
N GLY A 171 -0.45 -19.81 -11.00
CA GLY A 171 0.39 -19.24 -12.05
C GLY A 171 1.40 -20.26 -12.59
N ARG A 172 1.97 -19.94 -13.76
CA ARG A 172 2.96 -20.82 -14.40
C ARG A 172 4.24 -20.92 -13.58
N THR A 173 4.44 -22.10 -13.00
CA THR A 173 5.69 -22.52 -12.37
C THR A 173 6.75 -23.02 -13.36
N SER A 174 6.39 -23.21 -14.64
CA SER A 174 7.32 -23.61 -15.70
C SER A 174 6.94 -23.04 -17.07
N ILE A 175 7.92 -22.53 -17.82
CA ILE A 175 7.80 -22.29 -19.26
C ILE A 175 8.27 -23.55 -19.98
N ARG A 176 7.41 -24.13 -20.82
CA ARG A 176 7.79 -25.19 -21.75
C ARG A 176 7.72 -24.67 -23.17
N HIS A 177 8.62 -25.16 -24.03
CA HIS A 177 8.47 -24.99 -25.47
C HIS A 177 7.19 -25.70 -25.90
N SER A 178 6.28 -25.00 -26.58
CA SER A 178 5.08 -25.59 -27.13
C SER A 178 4.84 -25.08 -28.54
N ASP A 179 4.89 -25.99 -29.51
CA ASP A 179 4.54 -25.71 -30.90
C ASP A 179 3.02 -25.58 -31.11
N LYS A 180 2.21 -25.75 -30.04
CA LYS A 180 0.74 -25.63 -30.08
C LYS A 180 0.21 -24.86 -28.87
N PRO A 181 -0.69 -23.87 -29.06
CA PRO A 181 -1.37 -23.24 -27.93
C PRO A 181 -2.31 -24.27 -27.30
N SER A 182 -2.08 -24.63 -26.03
CA SER A 182 -3.07 -25.43 -25.31
C SER A 182 -4.27 -24.54 -24.95
N LYS A 183 -5.48 -25.06 -25.14
CA LYS A 183 -6.73 -24.27 -25.03
C LYS A 183 -7.04 -23.76 -23.62
N ASP A 184 -6.32 -24.25 -22.61
CA ASP A 184 -6.56 -23.92 -21.18
C ASP A 184 -5.54 -22.93 -20.61
N GLU A 185 -4.60 -22.43 -21.40
CA GLU A 185 -3.55 -21.53 -20.91
C GLU A 185 -3.90 -20.08 -21.20
N ARG A 186 -4.51 -19.40 -20.23
CA ARG A 186 -4.67 -17.94 -20.26
C ARG A 186 -3.29 -17.27 -20.24
N LEU A 187 -2.92 -16.69 -21.36
CA LEU A 187 -1.60 -16.11 -21.59
C LEU A 187 -1.63 -14.60 -21.39
N LEU A 188 -0.86 -14.12 -20.42
CA LEU A 188 -0.55 -12.70 -20.22
C LEU A 188 0.67 -12.37 -21.07
N GLY A 189 0.42 -12.00 -22.33
CA GLY A 189 1.43 -11.58 -23.30
C GLY A 189 1.28 -10.11 -23.65
N CYS A 190 2.39 -9.37 -23.71
CA CYS A 190 2.46 -8.05 -24.34
C CYS A 190 3.34 -8.16 -25.60
N PHE A 191 2.77 -7.85 -26.77
CA PHE A 191 3.46 -7.91 -28.06
C PHE A 191 4.25 -6.63 -28.36
N ASP A 192 3.75 -5.48 -27.92
CA ASP A 192 4.36 -4.16 -28.14
C ASP A 192 4.90 -3.61 -26.82
N PHE A 193 6.15 -3.92 -26.49
CA PHE A 193 6.86 -3.32 -25.36
C PHE A 193 7.92 -2.35 -25.88
N PRO A 194 7.96 -1.10 -25.40
CA PRO A 194 8.93 -0.12 -25.88
C PRO A 194 10.36 -0.52 -25.47
N GLU A 195 11.33 -0.33 -26.37
CA GLU A 195 12.75 -0.58 -26.09
C GLU A 195 13.36 0.40 -25.07
N ALA A 196 12.71 1.56 -24.90
CA ALA A 196 13.00 2.58 -23.91
C ALA A 196 11.67 3.20 -23.46
N PHE A 197 11.41 3.25 -22.15
CA PHE A 197 10.33 4.07 -21.60
C PHE A 197 10.85 5.52 -21.60
N ASP A 198 10.58 6.26 -22.68
CA ASP A 198 10.76 7.72 -22.65
C ASP A 198 9.80 8.30 -21.59
N GLU A 199 10.32 9.23 -20.78
CA GLU A 199 9.78 9.68 -19.48
C GLU A 199 8.35 10.28 -19.47
N GLU A 200 7.61 10.28 -20.57
CA GLU A 200 6.31 10.98 -20.66
C GLU A 200 5.16 10.17 -21.25
N HIS A 201 5.37 8.94 -21.68
CA HIS A 201 4.27 8.15 -22.24
C HIS A 201 4.04 6.90 -21.40
N GLU A 202 2.99 6.95 -20.58
CA GLU A 202 2.28 5.76 -20.10
C GLU A 202 1.88 4.97 -21.35
N VAL A 203 2.74 4.07 -21.82
CA VAL A 203 2.34 3.10 -22.84
C VAL A 203 1.43 2.14 -22.10
N PRO A 204 0.10 2.16 -22.36
CA PRO A 204 -0.79 1.23 -21.70
C PRO A 204 -0.35 -0.15 -22.16
N LEU A 205 0.29 -0.95 -21.30
CA LEU A 205 0.60 -2.34 -21.60
C LEU A 205 -0.74 -2.99 -21.98
N PRO A 206 -0.99 -3.25 -23.28
CA PRO A 206 -2.28 -3.76 -23.68
C PRO A 206 -2.37 -5.17 -23.11
N THR A 207 -3.29 -5.35 -22.17
CA THR A 207 -3.50 -6.65 -21.55
C THR A 207 -4.15 -7.60 -22.57
N LEU A 208 -3.55 -8.79 -22.67
CA LEU A 208 -4.23 -10.10 -22.63
C LEU A 208 -4.93 -10.60 -23.91
N THR A 209 -4.18 -11.22 -24.81
CA THR A 209 -4.76 -12.18 -25.77
C THR A 209 -4.67 -13.60 -25.20
N GLU A 210 -5.82 -14.27 -25.05
CA GLU A 210 -5.96 -15.60 -24.44
C GLU A 210 -5.23 -16.75 -25.19
N SER A 211 -4.53 -16.49 -26.29
CA SER A 211 -3.88 -17.53 -27.08
C SER A 211 -2.57 -17.05 -27.70
N MET A 212 -1.47 -17.19 -26.97
CA MET A 212 -0.12 -16.88 -27.46
C MET A 212 0.78 -18.12 -27.54
N ALA A 213 1.06 -18.60 -28.74
CA ALA A 213 2.13 -19.57 -28.96
C ALA A 213 3.48 -18.85 -29.04
N TRP A 214 4.49 -19.33 -28.31
CA TRP A 214 5.87 -18.85 -28.41
C TRP A 214 6.81 -20.03 -28.66
N THR A 215 7.85 -19.79 -29.46
CA THR A 215 8.77 -20.82 -29.93
C THR A 215 10.02 -20.92 -29.07
N ARG A 216 10.50 -19.80 -28.52
CA ARG A 216 11.76 -19.74 -27.77
C ARG A 216 11.77 -18.66 -26.69
N ILE A 217 12.49 -18.91 -25.60
CA ILE A 217 12.82 -17.91 -24.58
C ILE A 217 14.05 -17.12 -25.07
N LEU A 218 13.91 -15.79 -25.14
CA LEU A 218 14.99 -14.88 -25.53
C LEU A 218 15.84 -14.46 -24.31
N GLY A 219 15.21 -14.31 -23.15
CA GLY A 219 15.89 -13.96 -21.90
C GLY A 219 14.94 -13.39 -20.86
N VAL A 220 15.48 -13.01 -19.69
CA VAL A 220 14.75 -12.21 -18.70
C VAL A 220 14.68 -10.77 -19.21
N TYR A 221 13.49 -10.17 -19.17
CA TYR A 221 13.34 -8.79 -19.61
C TYR A 221 14.09 -7.84 -18.68
N HIS A 222 14.87 -6.95 -19.28
CA HIS A 222 15.64 -5.92 -18.59
C HIS A 222 15.46 -4.59 -19.33
N PRO A 223 14.96 -3.52 -18.68
CA PRO A 223 14.90 -2.19 -19.28
C PRO A 223 16.32 -1.68 -19.57
N LYS A 224 16.61 -1.22 -20.80
CA LYS A 224 17.94 -0.67 -21.14
C LYS A 224 18.27 0.48 -20.17
N GLY A 225 19.40 0.40 -19.45
CA GLY A 225 19.88 1.46 -18.54
C GLY A 225 19.63 1.28 -17.04
N LYS A 226 18.75 0.37 -16.59
CA LYS A 226 18.46 0.15 -15.15
C LYS A 226 19.03 -1.17 -14.64
N LYS A 227 20.19 -1.18 -13.96
CA LYS A 227 20.77 -2.43 -13.41
C LYS A 227 19.81 -3.09 -12.41
N PHE A 228 19.61 -4.41 -12.53
CA PHE A 228 19.15 -5.23 -11.41
C PHE A 228 20.20 -5.14 -10.29
N ARG A 229 19.87 -4.50 -9.17
CA ARG A 229 20.72 -4.50 -7.98
C ARG A 229 19.93 -4.94 -6.76
#